data_AF-A0A2D5Y0U8-F1
#
_entry.id   AF-A0A2D5Y0U8-F1
#
_cell.length_a   1.000
_cell.length_b   1.000
_cell.length_c   1.000
_cell.angle_alpha   90.00
_cell.angle_beta   90.00
_cell.angle_gamma   90.00
#
_symmetry.space_group_name_H-M   'P 1'
#
loop_
_entity.id
_entity.type
_entity.pdbx_description
1 polymer ?
#
loop_
_entity_poly.entity_id
_entity_poly.type
_entity_poly.pdbx_seq_one_letter_code
_entity_poly.pdbx_strand_id
1 'polypeptide(L)'
;MNDIQFDYLDTVDNPLDRVEDVMNANNWIFSRVNDEELMVQITGKCCGYNLFFIWQEEMNALQFCAQYDFAINDGQISKAASVLMNINEKLWMGHFEIPSDTKIPAFRHTCLYRGMQRTSAADLEDLVEIALAQCEKHYAAFYILSHANDSARDINDNYLSLALMETIGES
;
A
#
# COMPACT_ATOMS: atom_id res chain seq x y z
N MET A 1 6.26 29.82 -42.24
CA MET A 1 6.84 28.49 -42.01
C MET A 1 7.59 28.63 -40.70
N ASN A 2 6.92 28.36 -39.58
CA ASN A 2 7.55 28.34 -38.26
C ASN A 2 7.78 26.88 -37.95
N ASP A 3 9.05 26.49 -37.94
CA ASP A 3 9.47 25.20 -37.42
C ASP A 3 9.16 25.20 -35.92
N ILE A 4 8.16 24.39 -35.53
CA ILE A 4 7.90 24.08 -34.13
C ILE A 4 9.06 23.18 -33.71
N GLN A 5 10.02 23.78 -33.03
CA GLN A 5 11.10 23.06 -32.39
C GLN A 5 10.50 22.31 -31.19
N PHE A 6 10.20 21.03 -31.39
CA PHE A 6 9.92 20.13 -30.27
C PHE A 6 11.22 19.94 -29.52
N ASP A 7 11.28 20.46 -28.30
CA ASP A 7 12.37 20.24 -27.36
C ASP A 7 12.29 18.77 -26.89
N TYR A 8 12.80 17.86 -27.74
CA TYR A 8 12.81 16.42 -27.50
C TYR A 8 14.00 16.03 -26.62
N LEU A 9 14.14 16.65 -25.44
CA LEU A 9 15.18 16.27 -24.46
C LEU A 9 14.75 16.46 -23.00
N ASP A 10 13.47 16.32 -22.67
CA ASP A 10 13.11 15.95 -21.30
C ASP A 10 13.38 14.46 -21.14
N THR A 11 14.55 14.10 -20.60
CA THR A 11 14.71 12.79 -19.96
C THR A 11 13.56 12.67 -18.97
N VAL A 12 12.65 11.72 -19.18
CA VAL A 12 11.59 11.43 -18.22
C VAL A 12 12.29 10.92 -16.97
N ASP A 13 12.51 11.82 -16.00
CA ASP A 13 13.10 11.46 -14.71
C ASP A 13 12.29 10.30 -14.13
N ASN A 14 12.98 9.21 -13.78
CA ASN A 14 12.34 8.07 -13.17
C ASN A 14 11.79 8.51 -11.80
N PRO A 15 10.48 8.41 -11.53
CA PRO A 15 9.92 8.85 -10.26
C PRO A 15 10.52 8.15 -9.04
N LEU A 16 11.06 6.95 -9.21
CA LEU A 16 11.76 6.25 -8.15
C LEU A 16 13.01 7.00 -7.67
N ASP A 17 13.69 7.75 -8.54
CA ASP A 17 14.85 8.56 -8.11
C ASP A 17 14.43 9.61 -7.06
N ARG A 18 13.20 10.14 -7.18
CA ARG A 18 12.64 11.06 -6.17
C ARG A 18 12.19 10.35 -4.92
N VAL A 19 11.65 9.14 -5.04
CA VAL A 19 11.38 8.28 -3.89
C VAL A 19 12.68 8.06 -3.11
N GLU A 20 13.78 7.72 -3.79
CA GLU A 20 15.10 7.55 -3.15
C GLU A 20 15.59 8.82 -2.44
N ASP A 21 15.43 10.00 -3.04
CA ASP A 21 15.78 11.28 -2.39
C ASP A 21 15.05 11.44 -1.05
N VAL A 22 13.76 11.14 -1.00
CA VAL A 22 12.94 11.24 0.22
C VAL A 22 13.37 10.19 1.26
N MET A 23 13.63 8.96 0.82
CA MET A 23 14.08 7.87 1.70
C MET A 23 15.43 8.20 2.34
N ASN A 24 16.36 8.74 1.55
CA ASN A 24 17.67 9.19 2.03
C ASN A 24 17.52 10.35 3.03
N ALA A 25 16.65 11.32 2.76
CA ALA A 25 16.40 12.44 3.67
C ALA A 25 15.83 11.98 5.02
N ASN A 26 15.04 10.91 5.03
CA ASN A 26 14.44 10.32 6.22
C ASN A 26 15.28 9.20 6.87
N ASN A 27 16.47 8.90 6.34
CA ASN A 27 17.34 7.80 6.77
C ASN A 27 16.64 6.43 6.76
N TRP A 28 15.71 6.18 5.83
CA TRP A 28 15.08 4.88 5.66
C TRP A 28 15.98 3.95 4.85
N ILE A 29 16.02 2.68 5.25
CA ILE A 29 16.78 1.66 4.53
C ILE A 29 15.89 1.10 3.42
N PHE A 30 16.30 1.30 2.17
CA PHE A 30 15.58 0.82 0.99
C PHE A 30 16.50 0.03 0.05
N SER A 31 15.90 -0.70 -0.87
CA SER A 31 16.57 -1.44 -1.93
C SER A 31 15.88 -1.17 -3.27
N ARG A 32 16.61 -0.63 -4.24
CA ARG A 32 16.15 -0.60 -5.63
C ARG A 32 16.32 -1.98 -6.24
N VAL A 33 15.21 -2.64 -6.54
CA VAL A 33 15.18 -4.01 -7.07
C VAL A 33 15.55 -3.99 -8.55
N ASN A 34 14.99 -3.03 -9.29
CA ASN A 34 15.26 -2.76 -10.70
C ASN A 34 14.85 -1.31 -11.04
N ASP A 35 14.84 -0.94 -12.33
CA ASP A 35 14.46 0.40 -12.77
C ASP A 35 12.96 0.72 -12.56
N GLU A 36 12.13 -0.29 -12.33
CA GLU A 36 10.68 -0.20 -12.16
C GLU A 36 10.23 -0.44 -10.72
N GLU A 37 11.10 -0.86 -9.80
CA GLU A 37 10.71 -1.30 -8.47
C GLU A 37 11.71 -0.91 -7.37
N LEU A 38 11.19 -0.30 -6.31
CA LEU A 38 11.90 0.00 -5.06
C LEU A 38 11.15 -0.59 -3.87
N MET A 39 11.89 -1.21 -2.95
CA MET A 39 11.34 -1.85 -1.75
C MET A 39 11.93 -1.25 -0.47
N VAL A 40 11.10 -1.11 0.56
CA VAL A 40 11.48 -0.61 1.89
C VAL A 40 10.89 -1.53 2.95
N GLN A 41 11.65 -1.86 3.98
CA GLN A 41 11.13 -2.58 5.14
C GLN A 41 10.99 -1.63 6.32
N ILE A 42 9.80 -1.59 6.91
CA ILE A 42 9.50 -0.72 8.05
C ILE A 42 8.84 -1.53 9.16
N THR A 43 9.18 -1.22 10.42
CA THR A 43 8.49 -1.76 11.59
C THR A 43 7.44 -0.77 12.06
N GLY A 44 6.16 -1.17 12.00
CA GLY A 44 5.06 -0.39 12.57
C GLY A 44 4.80 -0.74 14.04
N LYS A 45 3.62 -0.37 14.53
CA LYS A 45 3.23 -0.63 15.93
C LYS A 45 2.79 -2.07 16.13
N CYS A 46 2.05 -2.62 15.19
CA CYS A 46 1.51 -3.98 15.28
C CYS A 46 2.40 -5.05 14.62
N CYS A 47 3.06 -4.76 13.50
CA CYS A 47 3.88 -5.73 12.75
C CYS A 47 4.92 -5.07 11.83
N GLY A 48 5.68 -5.89 11.11
CA GLY A 48 6.53 -5.43 10.02
C GLY A 48 5.75 -5.24 8.72
N TYR A 49 6.15 -4.26 7.92
CA TYR A 49 5.60 -4.01 6.60
C TYR A 49 6.70 -4.02 5.54
N ASN A 50 6.36 -4.57 4.37
CA ASN A 50 7.14 -4.38 3.16
C ASN A 50 6.43 -3.35 2.29
N LEU A 51 7.09 -2.23 2.04
CA LEU A 51 6.61 -1.19 1.14
C LEU A 51 7.21 -1.38 -0.24
N PHE A 52 6.39 -1.25 -1.27
CA PHE A 52 6.82 -1.32 -2.67
C PHE A 52 6.39 -0.07 -3.40
N PHE A 53 7.31 0.47 -4.19
CA PHE A 53 7.07 1.54 -5.14
C PHE A 53 7.37 0.98 -6.53
N ILE A 54 6.33 0.90 -7.37
CA ILE A 54 6.38 0.26 -8.69
C ILE A 54 6.07 1.33 -9.74
N TRP A 55 7.05 1.65 -10.58
CA TRP A 55 6.92 2.57 -11.69
C TRP A 55 6.49 1.84 -12.96
N GLN A 56 5.38 2.27 -13.55
CA GLN A 56 4.94 1.82 -14.86
C GLN A 56 5.00 2.98 -15.86
N GLU A 57 6.10 3.01 -16.62
CA GLU A 57 6.44 4.01 -17.63
C GLU A 57 5.34 4.22 -18.68
N GLU A 58 4.79 3.16 -19.27
CA GLU A 58 3.77 3.24 -20.32
C GLU A 58 2.52 3.97 -19.85
N MET A 59 2.12 3.74 -18.60
CA MET A 59 0.97 4.40 -17.97
C MET A 59 1.34 5.75 -17.34
N ASN A 60 2.64 6.03 -17.17
CA ASN A 60 3.16 7.11 -16.35
C ASN A 60 2.51 7.08 -14.96
N ALA A 61 2.57 5.92 -14.32
CA ALA A 61 1.91 5.68 -13.04
C ALA A 61 2.90 5.12 -12.02
N LEU A 62 2.94 5.74 -10.84
CA LEU A 62 3.63 5.17 -9.69
C LEU A 62 2.61 4.49 -8.79
N GLN A 63 2.83 3.22 -8.56
CA GLN A 63 2.03 2.42 -7.66
C GLN A 63 2.78 2.24 -6.34
N PHE A 64 2.06 2.44 -5.25
CA PHE A 64 2.55 2.22 -3.91
C PHE A 64 1.78 1.05 -3.28
N CYS A 65 2.48 0.18 -2.58
CA CYS A 65 1.92 -0.96 -1.89
C CYS A 65 2.52 -1.06 -0.49
N ALA A 66 1.70 -1.19 0.55
CA ALA A 66 2.12 -1.49 1.91
C ALA A 66 1.58 -2.88 2.30
N GLN A 67 2.47 -3.86 2.32
CA GLN A 67 2.16 -5.28 2.50
C GLN A 67 2.45 -5.70 3.94
N TYR A 68 1.54 -6.49 4.54
CA TYR A 68 1.76 -7.11 5.86
C TYR A 68 2.85 -8.20 5.79
N ASP A 69 3.30 -8.69 6.94
CA ASP A 69 4.28 -9.78 7.05
C ASP A 69 3.66 -11.18 7.23
N PHE A 70 2.33 -11.31 7.12
CA PHE A 70 1.59 -12.56 7.26
C PHE A 70 0.57 -12.79 6.14
N ALA A 71 0.33 -14.06 5.81
CA ALA A 71 -0.66 -14.45 4.82
C ALA A 71 -2.01 -14.84 5.46
N ILE A 72 -3.10 -14.62 4.73
CA ILE A 72 -4.44 -15.07 5.13
C ILE A 72 -4.56 -16.58 4.98
N ASN A 73 -5.23 -17.22 5.93
CA ASN A 73 -5.53 -18.64 5.89
C ASN A 73 -6.47 -18.99 4.71
N ASP A 74 -6.20 -20.11 4.04
CA ASP A 74 -6.93 -20.55 2.84
C ASP A 74 -8.43 -20.74 3.10
N GLY A 75 -8.80 -21.25 4.28
CA GLY A 75 -10.18 -21.41 4.71
C GLY A 75 -10.93 -20.09 4.91
N GLN A 76 -10.21 -18.97 4.99
CA GLN A 76 -10.75 -17.64 5.30
C GLN A 76 -10.81 -16.69 4.10
N ILE A 77 -10.33 -17.08 2.92
CA ILE A 77 -10.29 -16.19 1.75
C ILE A 77 -11.67 -15.61 1.39
N SER A 78 -12.73 -16.42 1.44
CA SER A 78 -14.10 -15.94 1.19
C SER A 78 -14.55 -14.91 2.22
N LYS A 79 -14.17 -15.07 3.49
CA LYS A 79 -14.48 -14.11 4.55
C LYS A 79 -13.67 -12.84 4.40
N ALA A 80 -12.39 -12.97 4.06
CA ALA A 80 -11.48 -11.87 3.80
C ALA A 80 -12.01 -10.97 2.67
N ALA A 81 -12.60 -11.55 1.62
CA ALA A 81 -13.24 -10.76 0.56
C ALA A 81 -14.37 -9.85 1.08
N SER A 82 -15.22 -10.33 1.99
CA SER A 82 -16.25 -9.51 2.63
C SER A 82 -15.67 -8.41 3.52
N VAL A 83 -14.56 -8.69 4.21
CA VAL A 83 -13.83 -7.69 5.01
C VAL A 83 -13.24 -6.61 4.12
N LEU A 84 -12.58 -6.99 3.02
CA LEU A 84 -12.06 -6.05 2.03
C LEU A 84 -13.16 -5.14 1.51
N MET A 85 -14.34 -5.67 1.17
CA MET A 85 -15.48 -4.85 0.74
C MET A 85 -15.88 -3.81 1.80
N ASN A 86 -15.97 -4.21 3.07
CA ASN A 86 -16.37 -3.30 4.15
C ASN A 86 -15.32 -2.23 4.46
N ILE A 87 -14.03 -2.58 4.39
CA ILE A 87 -12.94 -1.64 4.59
C ILE A 87 -12.89 -0.66 3.42
N ASN A 88 -12.87 -1.17 2.18
CA ASN A 88 -12.69 -0.37 0.98
C ASN A 88 -13.83 0.61 0.73
N GLU A 89 -15.06 0.29 1.16
CA GLU A 89 -16.19 1.23 1.11
C GLU A 89 -15.92 2.53 1.90
N LYS A 90 -15.09 2.47 2.93
CA LYS A 90 -14.79 3.59 3.84
C LYS A 90 -13.48 4.31 3.51
N LEU A 91 -12.69 3.78 2.58
CA LEU A 91 -11.41 4.37 2.21
C LEU A 91 -11.59 5.52 1.24
N TRP A 92 -10.91 6.62 1.52
CA TRP A 92 -10.83 7.77 0.62
C TRP A 92 -9.72 7.61 -0.42
N MET A 93 -8.61 6.95 -0.03
CA MET A 93 -7.44 6.78 -0.87
C MET A 93 -7.02 5.32 -0.88
N GLY A 94 -6.67 4.83 -2.07
CA GLY A 94 -6.22 3.47 -2.27
C GLY A 94 -7.32 2.44 -1.99
N HIS A 95 -6.90 1.20 -1.79
CA HIS A 95 -7.74 0.08 -1.41
C HIS A 95 -6.88 -1.02 -0.77
N PHE A 96 -7.49 -1.89 0.02
CA PHE A 96 -6.87 -3.16 0.38
C PHE A 96 -7.16 -4.22 -0.68
N GLU A 97 -6.15 -5.04 -0.93
CA GLU A 97 -6.20 -6.23 -1.76
C GLU A 97 -5.54 -7.42 -1.04
N ILE A 98 -5.85 -8.63 -1.51
CA ILE A 98 -5.18 -9.87 -1.12
C ILE A 98 -4.82 -10.58 -2.42
N PRO A 99 -3.58 -10.46 -2.91
CA PRO A 99 -3.15 -11.15 -4.13
C PRO A 99 -3.30 -12.67 -3.97
N SER A 100 -3.79 -13.34 -5.02
CA SER A 100 -4.11 -14.78 -4.95
C SER A 100 -2.87 -15.68 -4.81
N ASP A 101 -1.72 -15.20 -5.24
CA ASP A 101 -0.43 -15.89 -5.23
C ASP A 101 0.24 -15.85 -3.86
N THR A 102 0.28 -14.67 -3.22
CA THR A 102 0.92 -14.49 -1.91
C THR A 102 -0.06 -14.68 -0.76
N LYS A 103 -1.34 -14.34 -0.97
CA LYS A 103 -2.41 -14.27 0.05
C LYS A 103 -2.09 -13.31 1.19
N ILE A 104 -1.11 -12.44 1.01
CA ILE A 104 -0.71 -11.46 2.00
C ILE A 104 -1.52 -10.19 1.75
N PRO A 105 -2.29 -9.69 2.73
CA PRO A 105 -3.01 -8.45 2.55
C PRO A 105 -2.06 -7.30 2.26
N ALA A 106 -2.52 -6.34 1.47
CA ALA A 106 -1.77 -5.13 1.20
C ALA A 106 -2.69 -3.94 0.96
N PHE A 107 -2.27 -2.76 1.41
CA PHE A 107 -2.85 -1.50 0.98
C PHE A 107 -2.17 -1.07 -0.32
N ARG A 108 -2.95 -0.76 -1.36
CA ARG A 108 -2.47 -0.32 -2.67
C ARG A 108 -3.02 1.04 -3.03
N HIS A 109 -2.14 1.91 -3.50
CA HIS A 109 -2.48 3.21 -4.08
C HIS A 109 -1.75 3.40 -5.41
N THR A 110 -2.30 4.15 -6.35
CA THR A 110 -1.64 4.44 -7.63
C THR A 110 -1.86 5.89 -8.01
N CYS A 111 -0.76 6.61 -8.23
CA CYS A 111 -0.75 8.01 -8.64
C CYS A 111 -0.36 8.09 -10.13
N LEU A 112 -1.07 8.91 -10.90
CA LEU A 112 -0.67 9.27 -12.26
C LEU A 112 0.31 10.45 -12.21
N TYR A 113 1.41 10.33 -12.96
CA TYR A 113 2.48 11.33 -13.02
C TYR A 113 2.40 12.20 -14.29
N ARG A 114 1.42 11.98 -15.18
CA ARG A 114 1.26 12.83 -16.37
C ARG A 114 0.81 14.24 -16.00
N GLY A 115 1.65 15.23 -16.28
CA GLY A 115 1.30 16.65 -16.12
C GLY A 115 1.27 17.16 -14.69
N MET A 116 1.47 16.28 -13.68
CA MET A 116 1.84 16.73 -12.34
C MET A 116 3.28 17.21 -12.40
N GLN A 117 3.48 18.51 -12.18
CA GLN A 117 4.80 19.01 -11.79
C GLN A 117 5.14 18.39 -10.43
N ARG A 118 5.76 17.21 -10.47
CA ARG A 118 6.49 16.58 -9.38
C ARG A 118 5.66 16.35 -8.11
N THR A 119 5.34 15.09 -7.82
CA THR A 119 4.94 14.69 -6.45
C THR A 119 6.00 15.20 -5.48
N SER A 120 5.57 15.99 -4.49
CA SER A 120 6.49 16.56 -3.52
C SER A 120 6.93 15.47 -2.52
N ALA A 121 8.07 15.70 -1.86
CA ALA A 121 8.52 14.82 -0.78
C ALA A 121 7.45 14.65 0.30
N ALA A 122 6.77 15.76 0.64
CA ALA A 122 5.68 15.78 1.61
C ALA A 122 4.50 14.90 1.18
N ASP A 123 4.11 14.92 -0.11
CA ASP A 123 3.01 14.08 -0.60
C ASP A 123 3.34 12.58 -0.47
N LEU A 124 4.61 12.20 -0.67
CA LEU A 124 5.07 10.82 -0.53
C LEU A 124 5.08 10.39 0.94
N GLU A 125 5.57 11.26 1.83
CA GLU A 125 5.56 11.04 3.28
C GLU A 125 4.12 10.88 3.80
N ASP A 126 3.22 11.79 3.41
CA ASP A 126 1.79 11.73 3.74
C ASP A 126 1.16 10.43 3.21
N LEU A 127 1.49 10.01 1.99
CA LEU A 127 1.00 8.75 1.43
C LEU A 127 1.43 7.55 2.27
N VAL A 128 2.70 7.49 2.66
CA VAL A 128 3.22 6.39 3.49
C VAL A 128 2.59 6.41 4.88
N GLU A 129 2.48 7.58 5.51
CA GLU A 129 1.84 7.73 6.82
C GLU A 129 0.38 7.27 6.79
N ILE A 130 -0.39 7.73 5.80
CA ILE A 130 -1.80 7.36 5.66
C ILE A 130 -1.94 5.86 5.43
N ALA A 131 -1.14 5.28 4.55
CA ALA A 131 -1.19 3.85 4.27
C ALA A 131 -0.86 3.02 5.51
N LEU A 132 0.21 3.35 6.24
CA LEU A 132 0.57 2.69 7.48
C LEU A 132 -0.53 2.86 8.53
N ALA A 133 -1.12 4.04 8.67
CA ALA A 133 -2.24 4.26 9.57
C ALA A 133 -3.45 3.39 9.21
N GLN A 134 -3.76 3.20 7.92
CA GLN A 134 -4.80 2.28 7.48
C GLN A 134 -4.43 0.81 7.79
N CYS A 135 -3.18 0.42 7.57
CA CYS A 135 -2.70 -0.93 7.87
C CYS A 135 -2.79 -1.23 9.38
N GLU A 136 -2.35 -0.31 10.23
CA GLU A 136 -2.44 -0.42 11.69
C GLU A 136 -3.91 -0.50 12.16
N LYS A 137 -4.78 0.36 11.61
CA LYS A 137 -6.23 0.36 11.94
C LYS A 137 -6.89 -1.00 11.68
N HIS A 138 -6.52 -1.67 10.59
CA HIS A 138 -7.17 -2.93 10.17
C HIS A 138 -6.36 -4.18 10.50
N TYR A 139 -5.22 -4.04 11.19
CA TYR A 139 -4.34 -5.15 11.56
C TYR A 139 -5.10 -6.29 12.24
N ALA A 140 -5.92 -5.97 13.25
CA ALA A 140 -6.63 -6.98 14.04
C ALA A 140 -7.55 -7.85 13.17
N ALA A 141 -8.25 -7.27 12.20
CA ALA A 141 -9.15 -8.02 11.32
C ALA A 141 -8.37 -9.01 10.45
N PHE A 142 -7.27 -8.58 9.83
CA PHE A 142 -6.43 -9.45 9.01
C PHE A 142 -5.67 -10.49 9.83
N TYR A 143 -5.20 -10.12 11.03
CA TYR A 143 -4.51 -11.05 11.93
C TYR A 143 -5.41 -12.21 12.37
N ILE A 144 -6.68 -11.92 12.72
CA ILE A 144 -7.67 -12.95 13.07
C ILE A 144 -7.90 -13.89 11.89
N LEU A 145 -8.04 -13.36 10.67
CA LEU A 145 -8.23 -14.16 9.46
C LEU A 145 -6.99 -15.01 9.12
N SER A 146 -5.79 -14.51 9.39
CA SER A 146 -4.53 -15.23 9.21
C SER A 146 -4.39 -16.42 10.18
N HIS A 147 -4.83 -16.25 11.43
CA HIS A 147 -4.64 -17.24 12.51
C HIS A 147 -5.86 -18.11 12.80
N ALA A 148 -6.93 -17.99 12.03
CA ALA A 148 -8.10 -18.84 12.18
C ALA A 148 -7.81 -20.26 11.68
N ASN A 149 -8.33 -21.26 12.39
CA ASN A 149 -8.20 -22.66 12.00
C ASN A 149 -9.02 -22.94 10.72
N ASP A 150 -8.54 -23.85 9.87
CA ASP A 150 -9.21 -24.27 8.63
C ASP A 150 -10.64 -24.80 8.86
N SER A 151 -10.90 -25.37 10.04
CA SER A 151 -12.23 -25.87 10.45
C SER A 151 -13.15 -24.78 11.00
N ALA A 152 -12.61 -23.60 11.33
CA ALA A 152 -13.37 -22.45 11.79
C ALA A 152 -13.98 -21.71 10.59
N ARG A 153 -14.93 -22.36 9.91
CA ARG A 153 -15.85 -21.67 8.98
C ARG A 153 -16.62 -20.53 9.66
N ASP A 154 -16.68 -20.59 10.98
CA ASP A 154 -17.41 -19.70 11.86
C ASP A 154 -16.41 -18.95 12.76
N ILE A 155 -15.52 -18.14 12.15
CA ILE A 155 -14.96 -17.01 12.90
C ILE A 155 -16.19 -16.22 13.32
N ASN A 156 -16.48 -16.19 14.62
CA ASN A 156 -17.67 -15.53 15.12
C ASN A 156 -17.67 -14.08 14.62
N ASP A 157 -18.68 -13.75 13.81
CA ASP A 157 -18.84 -12.46 13.14
C ASP A 157 -18.73 -11.28 14.12
N ASN A 158 -19.02 -11.52 15.40
CA ASN A 158 -18.83 -10.52 16.45
C ASN A 158 -17.34 -10.17 16.64
N TYR A 159 -16.40 -11.11 16.66
CA TYR A 159 -14.97 -10.77 16.82
C TYR A 159 -14.44 -9.94 15.65
N LEU A 160 -14.84 -10.30 14.44
CA LEU A 160 -14.46 -9.58 13.24
C LEU A 160 -15.14 -8.21 13.17
N SER A 161 -16.41 -8.13 13.56
CA SER A 161 -17.11 -6.85 13.70
C SER A 161 -16.45 -5.96 14.75
N LEU A 162 -16.04 -6.50 15.90
CA LEU A 162 -15.31 -5.75 16.92
C LEU A 162 -13.94 -5.27 16.40
N ALA A 163 -13.23 -6.12 15.65
CA ALA A 163 -11.96 -5.75 15.02
C ALA A 163 -12.11 -4.68 13.92
N LEU A 164 -13.31 -4.54 13.33
CA LEU A 164 -13.65 -3.53 12.33
C LEU A 164 -14.37 -2.31 12.91
N MET A 165 -14.69 -2.30 14.21
CA MET A 165 -15.22 -1.12 14.86
C MET A 165 -14.12 -0.07 14.95
N GLU A 166 -14.46 1.17 14.65
CA GLU A 166 -13.57 2.28 14.97
C GLU A 166 -13.39 2.30 16.48
N THR A 167 -12.14 2.22 16.95
CA THR A 167 -11.84 2.51 18.35
C THR A 167 -12.25 3.95 18.61
N ILE A 168 -13.39 4.13 19.27
CA ILE A 168 -13.86 5.44 19.70
C ILE A 168 -12.91 5.90 20.82
N GLY A 169 -11.92 6.71 20.46
CA GLY A 169 -11.13 7.54 21.36
C GLY A 169 -9.80 6.95 21.82
N GLU A 170 -8.71 7.60 21.39
CA GLU A 170 -7.88 8.34 22.34
C GLU A 170 -7.72 9.76 21.78
N SER A 171 -8.16 10.75 22.57
CA SER A 171 -7.98 12.19 22.33
C SER A 171 -6.65 12.67 22.89
#